data_AF-A0A2R7Y5V1-F1
#
_entry.id   AF-A0A2R7Y5V1-F1
#
_cell.length_a   1.000
_cell.length_b   1.000
_cell.length_c   1.000
_cell.angle_alpha   90.00
_cell.angle_beta   90.00
_cell.angle_gamma   90.00
#
_symmetry.space_group_name_H-M   'P 1'
#
loop_
_entity.id
_entity.type
_entity.pdbx_description
1 polymer ?
#
loop_
_entity_poly.entity_id
_entity_poly.type
_entity_poly.pdbx_seq_one_letter_code
_entity_poly.pdbx_strand_id
1 'polypeptide(L)'
;MAGSVEFKYVERRRRYYPIIPVRLIGSHGKILVYVLVDSGASISLFHTSVAEYAGISFDNAEPAYLAGVGGYVKAYLKKHVNIEIEGIGRVQV
;
A
#
# COMPACT_ATOMS: atom_id res chain seq x y z
N MET A 1 -20.97 8.45 -12.53
CA MET A 1 -21.30 8.02 -11.16
C MET A 1 -20.08 7.30 -10.62
N ALA A 2 -19.41 7.84 -9.59
CA ALA A 2 -18.36 7.10 -8.91
C ALA A 2 -19.05 6.00 -8.10
N GLY A 3 -18.82 4.73 -8.46
CA GLY A 3 -19.31 3.60 -7.66
C GLY A 3 -18.58 3.58 -6.31
N SER A 4 -19.29 3.24 -5.24
CA SER A 4 -18.67 2.94 -3.95
C SER A 4 -18.20 1.48 -3.94
N VAL A 5 -17.01 1.23 -3.41
CA VAL A 5 -16.54 -0.14 -3.11
C VAL A 5 -16.64 -0.34 -1.61
N GLU A 6 -17.44 -1.31 -1.20
CA GLU A 6 -17.61 -1.70 0.19
C GLU A 6 -16.73 -2.90 0.52
N PHE A 7 -16.15 -2.90 1.72
CA PHE A 7 -15.38 -4.02 2.23
C PHE A 7 -15.66 -4.23 3.71
N LYS A 8 -15.62 -5.48 4.15
CA LYS A 8 -15.81 -5.83 5.56
C LYS A 8 -14.53 -5.56 6.32
N TYR A 9 -14.68 -4.95 7.50
CA TYR A 9 -13.55 -4.79 8.40
C TYR A 9 -13.12 -6.15 8.94
N VAL A 10 -11.82 -6.32 9.13
CA VAL A 10 -11.24 -7.56 9.63
C VAL A 10 -11.12 -7.47 11.15
N GLU A 11 -11.66 -8.47 11.85
CA GLU A 11 -11.49 -8.57 13.30
C GLU A 11 -10.08 -9.08 13.65
N ARG A 12 -9.35 -8.32 14.47
CA ARG A 12 -8.07 -8.69 15.07
C ARG A 12 -8.07 -8.30 16.54
N ARG A 13 -7.81 -9.27 17.43
CA ARG A 13 -7.73 -9.03 18.88
C ARG A 13 -8.96 -8.27 19.44
N ARG A 14 -10.17 -8.67 19.03
CA ARG A 14 -11.46 -8.06 19.42
C ARG A 14 -11.63 -6.59 18.99
N ARG A 15 -10.92 -6.17 17.94
CA ARG A 15 -11.06 -4.85 17.32
C ARG A 15 -11.19 -5.02 15.81
N TYR A 16 -11.96 -4.14 15.18
CA TYR A 16 -12.17 -4.16 13.73
C TYR A 16 -11.22 -3.17 13.06
N TYR A 17 -10.55 -3.62 12.00
CA TYR A 17 -9.63 -2.81 11.23
C TYR A 17 -10.04 -2.78 9.76
N PRO A 18 -9.93 -1.63 9.08
CA PRO A 18 -10.22 -1.52 7.65
C PRO A 18 -9.07 -2.09 6.82
N ILE A 19 -8.93 -3.42 6.80
CA ILE A 19 -7.86 -4.13 6.11
C ILE A 19 -8.41 -4.78 4.84
N ILE A 20 -7.75 -4.53 3.71
CA ILE A 20 -8.12 -5.11 2.41
C ILE A 20 -6.96 -5.89 1.79
N PRO A 21 -7.24 -6.96 1.01
CA PRO A 21 -6.23 -7.62 0.19
C PRO A 21 -5.87 -6.74 -1.01
N VAL A 22 -4.58 -6.56 -1.26
CA VAL A 22 -4.05 -5.86 -2.43
C VAL A 22 -2.96 -6.72 -3.05
N ARG A 23 -2.99 -6.86 -4.38
CA ARG A 23 -1.90 -7.49 -5.12
C ARG A 23 -0.95 -6.41 -5.62
N LEU A 24 0.29 -6.41 -5.13
CA LEU A 24 1.36 -5.57 -5.68
C LEU A 24 1.97 -6.28 -6.89
N ILE A 25 2.21 -5.53 -7.96
CA ILE A 25 2.72 -6.05 -9.23
C ILE A 25 4.13 -5.49 -9.45
N GLY A 26 5.13 -6.38 -9.41
CA GLY A 26 6.53 -6.06 -9.70
C GLY A 26 7.16 -7.09 -10.64
N SER A 27 8.48 -7.09 -10.76
CA SER A 27 9.19 -7.99 -11.69
C SER A 27 9.13 -9.45 -11.27
N HIS A 28 8.93 -9.75 -9.98
CA HIS A 28 8.76 -11.11 -9.47
C HIS A 28 7.31 -11.62 -9.61
N GLY A 29 6.44 -10.84 -10.24
CA GLY A 29 5.03 -11.18 -10.44
C GLY A 29 4.11 -10.43 -9.47
N LYS A 30 3.03 -11.11 -9.05
CA LYS A 30 1.99 -10.54 -8.19
C LYS A 30 2.11 -11.10 -6.78
N ILE A 31 2.31 -10.24 -5.79
CA ILE A 31 2.35 -10.64 -4.38
C ILE A 31 1.08 -10.17 -3.68
N LEU A 32 0.49 -11.02 -2.85
CA LEU A 32 -0.67 -10.66 -2.04
C LEU A 32 -0.19 -10.06 -0.72
N VAL A 33 -0.64 -8.84 -0.43
CA VAL A 33 -0.43 -8.15 0.84
C VAL A 33 -1.77 -7.71 1.44
N TYR A 34 -1.82 -7.62 2.76
CA TYR A 34 -2.97 -7.08 3.49
C TYR A 34 -2.61 -5.68 3.97
N VAL A 35 -3.36 -4.68 3.53
CA VAL A 35 -3.05 -3.26 3.78
C VAL A 35 -4.16 -2.61 4.61
N LEU A 36 -3.80 -1.66 5.45
CA LEU A 36 -4.75 -0.80 6.16
C LEU A 36 -5.20 0.32 5.23
N VAL A 37 -6.52 0.51 5.08
CA VAL A 37 -7.09 1.69 4.42
C VAL A 37 -7.11 2.82 5.44
N ASP A 38 -6.22 3.79 5.28
CA ASP A 38 -6.01 4.88 6.24
C ASP A 38 -6.25 6.23 5.57
N SER A 39 -7.43 6.82 5.83
CA SER A 39 -7.76 8.17 5.35
C SER A 39 -6.95 9.28 6.02
N GLY A 40 -6.24 8.97 7.12
CA GLY A 40 -5.33 9.90 7.79
C GLY A 40 -3.94 9.97 7.15
N ALA A 41 -3.64 9.10 6.18
CA ALA A 41 -2.37 9.08 5.46
C ALA A 41 -2.54 9.67 4.05
N SER A 42 -1.68 10.63 3.68
CA SER A 42 -1.65 11.21 2.33
C SER A 42 -0.86 10.36 1.32
N ILE A 43 -0.14 9.34 1.79
CA ILE A 43 0.69 8.46 0.99
C ILE A 43 0.55 7.01 1.46
N SER A 44 0.51 6.08 0.50
CA SER A 44 0.62 4.66 0.77
C SER A 44 2.05 4.31 1.19
N LEU A 45 2.22 3.81 2.42
CA LEU A 45 3.52 3.45 2.98
C LEU A 45 3.64 1.94 3.16
N PHE A 46 4.73 1.38 2.64
CA PHE A 46 5.07 -0.04 2.79
C PHE A 46 6.48 -0.18 3.38
N HIS A 47 6.70 -1.24 4.15
CA HIS A 47 8.05 -1.62 4.54
C HIS A 47 8.86 -2.03 3.30
N THR A 48 10.16 -1.70 3.25
CA THR A 48 11.00 -1.94 2.06
C THR A 48 11.06 -3.40 1.64
N SER A 49 10.99 -4.33 2.59
CA SER A 49 10.94 -5.77 2.32
C SER A 49 9.76 -6.19 1.43
N VAL A 50 8.66 -5.44 1.43
CA VAL A 50 7.51 -5.70 0.55
C VAL A 50 7.88 -5.40 -0.90
N ALA A 51 8.60 -4.31 -1.14
CA ALA A 51 9.09 -3.94 -2.47
C ALA A 51 10.13 -4.95 -2.97
N GLU A 52 11.06 -5.37 -2.12
CA GLU A 52 12.05 -6.41 -2.42
C GLU A 52 11.38 -7.73 -2.83
N TYR A 53 10.38 -8.18 -2.05
CA TYR A 53 9.64 -9.41 -2.35
C TYR A 53 8.88 -9.32 -3.69
N ALA A 54 8.30 -8.16 -4.00
CA ALA A 54 7.62 -7.92 -5.28
C ALA A 54 8.57 -7.76 -6.49
N GLY A 55 9.86 -7.50 -6.26
CA GLY A 55 10.79 -7.09 -7.32
C GLY A 55 10.54 -5.66 -7.82
N ILE A 56 10.19 -4.74 -6.92
CA ILE A 56 10.05 -3.31 -7.23
C ILE A 56 11.40 -2.63 -6.98
N SER A 57 12.03 -2.16 -8.06
CA SER A 57 13.31 -1.43 -7.98
C SER A 57 13.15 -0.02 -7.42
N PHE A 58 14.15 0.42 -6.64
CA PHE A 58 14.31 1.76 -6.10
C PHE A 58 15.18 2.70 -6.95
N ASP A 59 15.66 2.29 -8.12
CA ASP A 59 16.63 3.06 -8.92
C ASP A 59 16.15 4.47 -9.28
N ASN A 60 14.83 4.65 -9.40
CA ASN A 60 14.17 5.94 -9.68
C ASN A 60 13.31 6.42 -8.49
N ALA A 61 13.61 5.97 -7.27
CA ALA A 61 12.89 6.41 -6.08
C ALA A 61 13.57 7.64 -5.46
N GLU A 62 12.77 8.61 -5.05
CA GLU A 62 13.25 9.85 -4.45
C GLU A 62 13.29 9.68 -2.91
N PRO A 63 14.41 10.01 -2.23
CA PRO A 63 14.42 10.00 -0.77
C PRO A 63 13.45 11.05 -0.23
N ALA A 64 12.64 10.67 0.76
CA ALA A 64 11.68 11.54 1.41
C ALA A 64 11.73 11.36 2.93
N TYR A 65 11.40 12.41 3.68
CA TYR A 65 11.16 12.32 5.12
C TYR A 65 9.67 12.46 5.38
N LEU A 66 9.04 11.36 5.80
CA LEU A 66 7.61 11.33 6.09
C LEU A 66 7.39 11.68 7.55
N ALA A 67 6.50 12.64 7.82
CA ALA A 67 6.09 13.01 9.17
C ALA A 67 5.00 12.06 9.67
N GLY A 68 5.02 11.75 10.96
CA GLY A 68 3.99 11.01 11.67
C GLY A 68 3.96 11.40 13.15
N VAL A 69 3.13 10.71 13.93
CA VAL A 69 2.92 11.02 15.36
C VAL A 69 4.24 11.02 16.16
N GLY A 70 5.17 10.13 15.81
CA GLY A 70 6.46 9.98 16.50
C GLY A 70 7.63 10.78 15.93
N GLY A 71 7.40 11.70 14.98
CA GLY A 71 8.45 12.46 14.30
C GLY A 71 8.59 12.08 12.82
N TYR A 72 9.82 11.94 12.33
CA TYR A 72 10.11 11.72 10.91
C TYR A 72 10.75 10.36 10.65
N VAL A 73 10.37 9.73 9.54
CA VAL A 73 11.02 8.52 9.03
C VAL A 73 11.57 8.77 7.63
N LYS A 74 12.80 8.31 7.38
CA LYS A 74 13.38 8.30 6.03
C LYS A 74 12.71 7.19 5.21
N ALA A 75 12.19 7.55 4.04
CA ALA A 75 11.51 6.68 3.11
C ALA A 75 12.00 6.92 1.67
N TYR A 76 11.53 6.07 0.76
CA TYR A 76 11.81 6.16 -0.68
C TYR A 76 10.47 6.28 -1.42
N LEU A 77 10.23 7.42 -2.07
CA LEU A 77 9.02 7.67 -2.84
C LEU A 77 9.14 7.04 -4.22
N LYS A 78 8.26 6.07 -4.50
CA LYS A 78 8.09 5.47 -5.82
C LYS A 78 6.77 5.96 -6.41
N LYS A 79 6.84 6.75 -7.50
CA LYS A 79 5.69 7.44 -8.10
C LYS A 79 4.75 6.54 -8.94
N HIS A 80 5.22 5.36 -9.34
CA HIS A 80 4.46 4.46 -10.21
C HIS A 80 4.60 3.03 -9.73
N VAL A 81 3.61 2.57 -8.98
CA VAL A 81 3.47 1.19 -8.53
C VAL A 81 2.14 0.65 -9.03
N ASN A 82 2.17 -0.50 -9.69
CA ASN A 82 0.95 -1.15 -10.16
C ASN A 82 0.39 -2.01 -9.03
N ILE A 83 -0.89 -1.83 -8.72
CA ILE A 83 -1.63 -2.65 -7.76
C ILE A 83 -2.92 -3.17 -8.38
N GLU A 84 -3.43 -4.26 -7.83
CA GLU A 84 -4.79 -4.74 -8.06
C GLU A 84 -5.53 -4.82 -6.73
N ILE A 85 -6.66 -4.13 -6.67
CA ILE A 85 -7.56 -4.13 -5.52
C ILE A 85 -8.83 -4.89 -5.91
N GLU A 86 -9.24 -5.84 -5.07
CA GLU A 86 -10.47 -6.60 -5.31
C GLU A 86 -11.68 -5.66 -5.39
N GLY A 87 -12.56 -5.87 -6.39
CA GLY A 87 -13.72 -5.01 -6.63
C GLY A 87 -13.44 -3.68 -7.35
N ILE A 88 -12.16 -3.27 -7.48
CA ILE A 88 -11.76 -2.07 -8.25
C ILE A 88 -11.00 -2.46 -9.53
N GLY A 89 -10.14 -3.48 -9.45
CA GLY A 89 -9.27 -3.89 -10.53
C GLY A 89 -7.87 -3.27 -10.43
N ARG A 90 -7.21 -3.10 -11.58
CA ARG A 90 -5.83 -2.63 -11.65
C ARG A 90 -5.77 -1.10 -11.57
N VAL A 91 -4.92 -0.60 -10.68
CA VAL A 91 -4.69 0.82 -10.44
C VAL A 91 -3.19 1.07 -10.43
N GLN A 92 -2.75 2.22 -10.95
CA GLN A 92 -1.40 2.71 -10.74
C GLN A 92 -1.45 3.78 -9.66
N VAL A 93 -0.61 3.61 -8.63
CA VAL A 93 -0.47 4.50 -7.48
C VAL A 93 0.94 5.06 -7.38
#